data_AF-A0AAX4AYR3-F1
#
_entry.id   AF-A0AAX4AYR3-F1
#
_cell.length_a   1.000
_cell.length_b   1.000
_cell.length_c   1.000
_cell.angle_alpha   90.00
_cell.angle_beta   90.00
_cell.angle_gamma   90.00
#
_symmetry.space_group_name_H-M   'P 1'
#
loop_
_entity.id
_entity.type
_entity.pdbx_description
1 polymer ?
#
loop_
_entity_poly.entity_id
_entity_poly.type
_entity_poly.pdbx_seq_one_letter_code
_entity_poly.pdbx_strand_id
1 'polypeptide(L)'
;MNQTVYILILISLVVLFLFNKYEREKLQRLLQEQLLKDQFFKDSIKKKIQETDNINDVIHAINKDYRLGLLLAKEITEKLK
;
A
#
# COMPACT_ATOMS: atom_id res chain seq x y z
N MET A 1 -32.57 21.08 16.74
CA MET A 1 -31.29 20.34 16.74
C MET A 1 -30.19 21.35 16.38
N ASN A 2 -29.16 21.52 17.22
CA ASN A 2 -28.26 22.69 17.17
C ASN A 2 -27.21 22.56 16.04
N GLN A 3 -27.08 23.58 15.17
CA GLN A 3 -26.11 23.60 14.05
C GLN A 3 -24.67 23.35 14.52
N THR A 4 -24.29 23.85 15.70
CA THR A 4 -22.97 23.62 16.29
C THR A 4 -22.69 22.13 16.51
N VAL A 5 -23.69 21.34 16.91
CA VAL A 5 -23.53 19.90 17.14
C VAL A 5 -23.25 19.17 15.83
N TYR A 6 -23.92 19.55 14.74
CA TYR A 6 -23.64 18.97 13.41
C TYR A 6 -22.24 19.28 12.92
N ILE A 7 -21.77 20.51 13.11
CA ILE A 7 -20.41 20.92 12.74
C ILE A 7 -19.37 20.10 13.52
N LEU A 8 -19.58 19.92 14.83
CA LEU A 8 -18.70 19.10 15.67
C LEU A 8 -18.67 17.63 15.20
N ILE A 9 -19.83 17.04 14.89
CA ILE A 9 -19.92 15.67 14.37
C ILE A 9 -19.16 15.54 13.04
N LEU A 10 -19.34 16.49 12.13
CA LEU A 10 -18.63 16.53 10.85
C LEU A 10 -17.11 16.58 11.05
N ILE A 11 -16.63 17.44 11.94
CA ILE A 11 -15.20 17.54 12.26
C ILE A 11 -14.69 16.22 12.84
N SER A 12 -15.40 15.62 13.80
CA SER A 12 -15.01 14.32 14.37
C SER A 12 -14.95 13.22 13.31
N LEU A 13 -15.91 13.17 12.39
CA LEU A 13 -15.92 12.20 11.29
C LEU A 13 -14.74 12.39 10.34
N VAL A 14 -14.40 13.64 9.99
CA VAL A 14 -13.23 13.93 9.16
C VAL A 14 -11.94 13.51 9.86
N VAL A 15 -11.80 13.82 11.15
CA VAL A 15 -10.62 13.42 11.94
C VAL A 15 -10.50 11.89 12.01
N LEU A 16 -11.59 11.18 12.29
CA LEU A 16 -11.62 9.71 12.30
C LEU A 16 -11.27 9.12 10.93
N PHE A 17 -11.77 9.71 9.85
CA PHE A 17 -11.46 9.28 8.49
C PHE A 17 -9.96 9.45 8.18
N LEU A 18 -9.37 10.59 8.53
CA LEU A 18 -7.94 10.86 8.34
C LEU A 18 -7.08 9.93 9.17
N PHE A 19 -7.45 9.68 10.44
CA PHE A 19 -6.74 8.75 11.31
C PHE A 19 -6.76 7.31 10.75
N ASN A 20 -7.93 6.84 10.33
CA ASN A 20 -8.07 5.52 9.71
C ASN A 20 -7.24 5.39 8.42
N LYS A 21 -7.21 6.45 7.60
CA LYS A 21 -6.36 6.48 6.39
C LYS A 21 -4.88 6.36 6.75
N TYR A 22 -4.42 7.14 7.72
CA TYR A 22 -3.02 7.15 8.15
C TYR A 22 -2.57 5.79 8.69
N GLU A 23 -3.36 5.16 9.55
CA GLU A 23 -3.04 3.84 10.11
C GLU A 23 -2.95 2.77 9.01
N ARG A 24 -3.87 2.80 8.03
CA ARG A 24 -3.83 1.88 6.89
C ARG A 24 -2.55 2.06 6.05
N GLU A 25 -2.16 3.29 5.73
CA GLU A 25 -0.95 3.56 4.96
C GLU A 25 0.32 3.12 5.74
N LYS A 26 0.34 3.34 7.05
CA LYS A 26 1.44 2.91 7.92
C LYS A 26 1.58 1.38 7.94
N LEU A 27 0.46 0.64 8.07
CA LEU A 27 0.46 -0.82 8.02
C LEU A 27 0.93 -1.35 6.66
N GLN A 28 0.51 -0.72 5.56
CA GLN A 28 0.97 -1.09 4.23
C GLN A 28 2.49 -0.88 4.06
N ARG A 29 3.04 0.22 4.58
CA ARG A 29 4.50 0.45 4.58
C ARG A 29 5.26 -0.57 5.43
N LEU A 30 4.75 -0.89 6.62
CA LEU A 30 5.36 -1.92 7.47
C LEU A 30 5.39 -3.28 6.76
N LEU A 31 4.29 -3.66 6.09
CA LEU A 31 4.24 -4.89 5.29
C LEU A 31 5.25 -4.85 4.14
N GLN A 32 5.36 -3.72 3.43
CA GLN A 32 6.36 -3.53 2.37
C GLN A 32 7.79 -3.72 2.90
N GLU A 33 8.12 -3.13 4.05
CA GLU A 33 9.44 -3.27 4.67
C GLU A 33 9.74 -4.72 5.08
N GLN A 34 8.73 -5.46 5.57
CA GLN A 34 8.90 -6.88 5.89
C GLN A 34 9.11 -7.72 4.63
N LEU A 35 8.33 -7.49 3.57
CA LEU A 35 8.50 -8.18 2.28
C LEU A 35 9.86 -7.87 1.65
N LEU A 36 10.33 -6.62 1.76
CA LEU A 36 11.68 -6.22 1.33
C LEU A 36 12.80 -6.72 2.26
N LYS A 37 12.50 -7.39 3.37
CA LYS A 37 13.50 -8.13 4.16
C LYS A 37 13.53 -9.61 3.79
N ASP A 38 12.41 -10.15 3.32
CA ASP A 38 12.31 -11.54 2.88
C ASP A 38 13.05 -11.77 1.56
N GLN A 39 14.03 -12.68 1.59
CA GLN A 39 14.83 -13.04 0.43
C GLN A 39 14.02 -13.81 -0.62
N PHE A 40 13.11 -14.69 -0.18
CA PHE A 40 12.27 -15.48 -1.09
C PHE A 40 11.34 -14.59 -1.91
N PHE A 41 10.75 -13.57 -1.26
CA PHE A 41 9.93 -12.58 -1.93
C PHE A 41 10.73 -11.81 -2.98
N LYS A 42 11.92 -11.30 -2.63
CA LYS A 42 12.77 -10.57 -3.57
C LYS A 42 13.11 -11.40 -4.81
N ASP A 43 13.52 -12.64 -4.60
CA ASP A 43 13.94 -13.52 -5.69
C ASP A 43 12.75 -13.90 -6.58
N SER A 44 11.57 -14.10 -5.99
CA SER A 44 10.31 -14.33 -6.72
C SER A 44 9.92 -13.14 -7.60
N ILE A 45 10.00 -11.91 -7.07
CA ILE A 45 9.69 -10.70 -7.84
C ILE A 45 10.74 -10.43 -8.91
N LYS A 46 12.04 -10.58 -8.61
CA LYS A 46 13.12 -10.45 -9.60
C LYS A 46 12.94 -11.43 -10.76
N LYS A 47 12.60 -12.68 -10.46
CA LYS A 47 12.31 -13.68 -11.49
C LYS A 47 11.11 -13.26 -12.35
N LYS A 48 10.01 -12.81 -11.73
CA LYS A 48 8.85 -12.28 -12.47
C LYS A 48 9.19 -11.07 -13.34
N ILE A 49 10.05 -10.16 -12.87
CA ILE A 49 10.53 -9.00 -13.65
C ILE A 49 11.36 -9.45 -14.86
N GLN A 50 12.17 -10.51 -14.72
CA GLN A 50 12.96 -11.06 -15.82
C GLN A 50 12.13 -11.88 -16.82
N GLU A 51 11.06 -12.54 -16.34
CA GLU A 51 10.18 -13.37 -17.16
C GLU A 51 9.14 -12.56 -17.94
N THR A 52 8.80 -11.34 -17.51
CA THR A 52 7.82 -10.49 -18.18
C THR A 52 8.42 -9.18 -18.68
N ASP A 53 8.13 -8.82 -19.93
CA ASP A 53 8.46 -7.50 -20.46
C ASP A 53 7.56 -6.40 -19.86
N ASN A 54 6.40 -6.77 -19.30
CA ASN A 54 5.41 -5.83 -18.78
C ASN A 54 5.46 -5.70 -17.25
N ILE A 55 6.20 -4.69 -16.79
CA ILE A 55 6.36 -4.35 -15.37
C ILE A 55 5.00 -4.08 -14.68
N ASN A 56 4.00 -3.58 -15.41
CA ASN A 56 2.68 -3.32 -14.82
C ASN A 56 1.97 -4.60 -14.36
N ASP A 57 2.24 -5.73 -14.99
CA ASP A 57 1.67 -7.02 -14.59
C ASP A 57 2.31 -7.51 -13.28
N VAL A 58 3.60 -7.24 -13.09
CA VAL A 58 4.30 -7.51 -11.82
C VAL A 58 3.74 -6.65 -10.69
N ILE A 59 3.57 -5.34 -10.94
CA ILE A 59 2.97 -4.40 -9.97
C ILE A 59 1.55 -4.83 -9.62
N HIS A 60 0.76 -5.23 -10.61
CA HIS A 60 -0.60 -5.71 -10.39
C HIS A 60 -0.62 -7.01 -9.58
N ALA A 61 0.27 -7.96 -9.87
CA ALA A 61 0.39 -9.20 -9.10
C ALA A 61 0.74 -8.93 -7.63
N ILE A 62 1.76 -8.10 -7.37
CA ILE A 62 2.14 -7.70 -6.01
C ILE A 62 0.97 -7.04 -5.29
N ASN A 63 0.27 -6.12 -5.96
CA ASN A 63 -0.87 -5.44 -5.34
C ASN A 63 -2.07 -6.37 -5.10
N LYS A 64 -2.29 -7.37 -5.97
CA LYS A 64 -3.33 -8.39 -5.81
C LYS A 64 -3.05 -9.28 -4.59
N ASP A 65 -1.81 -9.73 -4.45
CA ASP A 65 -1.43 -10.71 -3.43
C ASP A 65 -1.24 -10.05 -2.05
N TYR A 66 -0.68 -8.84 -2.00
CA TYR A 66 -0.29 -8.18 -0.73
C TYR A 66 -1.09 -6.93 -0.39
N ARG A 67 -1.96 -6.44 -1.29
CA ARG A 67 -2.87 -5.29 -1.07
C ARG A 67 -2.15 -4.02 -0.55
N LEU A 68 -0.89 -3.85 -0.95
CA LEU A 68 -0.02 -2.75 -0.54
C LEU A 68 -0.45 -1.40 -1.15
N GLY A 69 -1.27 -1.42 -2.19
CA GLY A 69 -1.58 -0.27 -3.02
C GLY A 69 -0.59 -0.15 -4.19
N LEU A 70 -1.07 0.47 -5.27
CA LEU A 70 -0.32 0.63 -6.52
C LEU A 70 1.03 1.34 -6.32
N LEU A 71 1.06 2.36 -5.46
CA LEU A 71 2.27 3.15 -5.20
C LEU A 71 3.39 2.31 -4.56
N LEU A 72 3.08 1.56 -3.49
CA LEU A 72 4.07 0.74 -2.81
C LEU A 72 4.49 -0.48 -3.63
N ALA A 73 3.56 -1.07 -4.39
CA ALA A 73 3.88 -2.16 -5.33
C ALA A 73 4.82 -1.68 -6.46
N LYS A 74 4.60 -0.47 -6.98
CA LYS A 74 5.50 0.18 -7.94
C LYS A 74 6.89 0.41 -7.33
N GLU A 75 6.95 0.94 -6.11
CA GLU A 75 8.21 1.19 -5.41
C GLU A 75 8.99 -0.12 -5.12
N ILE A 76 8.31 -1.22 -4.75
CA ILE A 76 8.95 -2.54 -4.62
C ILE A 76 9.59 -2.94 -5.95
N THR A 77 8.83 -2.82 -7.04
CA THR A 77 9.28 -3.26 -8.35
C THR A 77 10.45 -2.41 -8.84
N GLU A 78 10.45 -1.10 -8.59
CA GLU A 78 11.56 -0.20 -8.90
C GLU A 78 12.82 -0.48 -8.06
N LYS A 79 12.67 -0.86 -6.78
CA LYS A 79 13.81 -1.25 -5.93
C LYS A 79 14.42 -2.61 -6.28
N LEU A 80 13.65 -3.49 -6.91
CA LEU A 80 14.07 -4.87 -7.20
C LEU A 80 14.45 -5.11 -8.67
N LYS A 81 14.09 -4.19 -9.57
CA LYS A 81 14.58 -4.15 -10.96
C LYS A 81 16.10 -3.93 -11.00
#